data_AF-A0A1I3EFZ6-F1
#
_entry.id   AF-A0A1I3EFZ6-F1
#
_cell.length_a   1.000
_cell.length_b   1.000
_cell.length_c   1.000
_cell.angle_alpha   90.00
_cell.angle_beta   90.00
_cell.angle_gamma   90.00
#
_symmetry.space_group_name_H-M   'P 1'
#
loop_
_entity.id
_entity.type
_entity.pdbx_description
1 polymer ?
#
loop_
_entity_poly.entity_id
_entity_poly.type
_entity_poly.pdbx_seq_one_letter_code
_entity_poly.pdbx_strand_id
1 'polypeptide(L)' 'MKPTPEQRRALEALSVFGPWEVWKQLQVCRGSTIDSLIEKGWVSRERPFNQNHPDDEIAITPAGGEALKQ' A
#
# COMPACT_ATOMS: atom_id res chain seq x y z
N MET A 1 10.67 12.81 3.73
CA MET A 1 9.42 13.34 3.14
C MET A 1 8.27 12.89 4.02
N LYS A 2 7.30 13.76 4.33
CA LYS A 2 6.13 13.38 5.13
C LYS A 2 5.02 12.82 4.22
N PRO A 3 4.30 11.76 4.60
CA PRO A 3 3.16 11.25 3.83
C PRO A 3 2.02 12.26 3.80
N THR A 4 1.32 12.37 2.66
CA THR A 4 0.05 13.10 2.61
C THR A 4 -1.03 12.38 3.42
N PRO A 5 -2.14 13.04 3.80
CA PRO A 5 -3.23 12.39 4.52
C PRO A 5 -3.77 11.14 3.81
N GLU A 6 -3.83 11.16 2.48
CA GLU A 6 -4.25 10.03 1.65
C GLU A 6 -3.23 8.90 1.65
N GLN A 7 -1.94 9.22 1.55
CA GLN A 7 -0.86 8.23 1.65
C GLN A 7 -0.81 7.58 3.03
N ARG A 8 -1.02 8.36 4.09
CA ARG A 8 -1.06 7.86 5.47
C ARG A 8 -2.23 6.90 5.66
N ARG A 9 -3.43 7.29 5.22
CA ARG A 9 -4.62 6.41 5.24
C ARG A 9 -4.40 5.12 4.46
N ALA A 10 -3.77 5.19 3.29
CA ALA A 10 -3.45 4.00 2.49
C ALA A 10 -2.45 3.07 3.21
N LEU A 11 -1.40 3.63 3.84
CA LEU A 11 -0.43 2.87 4.64
C LEU A 11 -1.07 2.26 5.89
N GLU A 12 -1.91 3.00 6.61
CA GLU A 12 -2.66 2.48 7.76
C GLU A 12 -3.62 1.37 7.32
N ALA A 13 -4.31 1.57 6.20
CA ALA A 13 -5.19 0.55 5.65
C ALA A 13 -4.42 -0.72 5.30
N LEU A 14 -3.22 -0.64 4.71
CA LEU A 14 -2.36 -1.81 4.43
C LEU A 14 -1.86 -2.50 5.68
N SER A 15 -1.73 -1.76 6.78
CA SER A 15 -1.26 -2.32 8.05
C SER A 15 -2.38 -3.04 8.82
N VAL A 16 -3.65 -2.69 8.55
CA VAL A 16 -4.82 -3.19 9.28
C VAL A 16 -5.59 -4.21 8.46
N PHE A 17 -5.82 -3.89 7.19
CA PHE A 17 -6.57 -4.69 6.24
C PHE A 17 -5.58 -5.22 5.21
N GLY A 18 -5.61 -6.53 4.94
CA GLY A 18 -4.73 -7.12 3.94
C GLY A 18 -4.83 -6.40 2.58
N PRO A 19 -3.83 -6.55 1.71
CA PRO A 19 -3.69 -5.76 0.46
C PRO A 19 -4.94 -5.72 -0.41
N TRP A 20 -5.76 -6.79 -0.41
CA TRP A 20 -7.01 -6.88 -1.16
C TRP A 20 -8.04 -5.82 -0.74
N GLU A 21 -8.20 -5.60 0.57
CA GLU A 21 -9.22 -4.70 1.12
C GLU A 21 -8.80 -3.26 0.90
N VAL A 22 -7.49 -3.02 0.94
CA VAL A 22 -6.91 -1.73 0.60
C VAL A 22 -7.14 -1.40 -0.86
N TRP A 23 -6.90 -2.32 -1.80
CA TRP A 23 -7.23 -2.09 -3.20
C TRP A 23 -8.71 -1.74 -3.39
N LYS A 24 -9.60 -2.39 -2.65
CA LYS A 24 -11.04 -2.14 -2.72
C LYS A 24 -11.45 -0.81 -2.09
N GLN A 25 -10.83 -0.40 -0.98
CA GLN A 25 -11.07 0.89 -0.36
C GLN A 25 -10.39 2.04 -1.13
N LEU A 26 -9.20 1.81 -1.67
CA LEU A 26 -8.45 2.74 -2.51
C LEU A 26 -8.88 2.72 -3.97
N GLN A 27 -9.78 1.83 -4.40
CA GLN A 27 -10.44 1.93 -5.71
C GLN A 27 -11.18 3.28 -5.86
N VAL A 28 -11.54 3.92 -4.74
CA VAL A 28 -12.07 5.30 -4.70
C VAL A 28 -10.96 6.33 -4.96
N CYS A 29 -9.72 6.04 -4.58
CA CYS A 29 -8.51 6.83 -4.84
C CYS A 29 -7.68 6.22 -5.98
N ARG A 30 -8.25 6.18 -7.19
CA ARG A 30 -7.59 5.88 -8.49
C ARG A 30 -6.07 5.67 -8.37
N GLY A 31 -5.57 4.43 -8.39
CA GLY A 31 -4.18 3.95 -8.68
C GLY A 31 -2.95 4.79 -8.22
N SER A 32 -2.92 6.07 -8.58
CA SER A 32 -1.94 7.12 -8.26
C SER A 32 -1.45 7.15 -6.81
N THR A 33 -2.31 6.92 -5.80
CA THR A 33 -1.85 6.95 -4.40
C THR A 33 -0.96 5.75 -4.09
N ILE A 34 -1.37 4.54 -4.47
CA ILE A 34 -0.57 3.32 -4.32
C ILE A 34 0.70 3.42 -5.17
N ASP A 35 0.59 3.88 -6.41
CA ASP A 35 1.75 4.04 -7.30
C ASP A 35 2.77 5.01 -6.69
N SER A 36 2.31 6.13 -6.13
CA SER A 36 3.16 7.07 -5.40
C SER A 36 3.80 6.47 -4.14
N LEU A 37 3.11 5.57 -3.43
CA LEU A 37 3.70 4.84 -2.30
C LEU A 37 4.79 3.86 -2.76
N ILE A 38 4.60 3.22 -3.92
CA ILE A 38 5.58 2.32 -4.54
C ILE A 38 6.79 3.11 -5.02
N GLU A 39 6.58 4.23 -5.72
CA GLU A 39 7.66 5.12 -6.17
C GLU A 39 8.49 5.67 -5.00
N LYS A 40 7.84 5.94 -3.86
CA LYS A 40 8.53 6.35 -2.63
C LYS A 40 9.21 5.19 -1.89
N GLY A 41 9.03 3.96 -2.35
CA GLY A 41 9.54 2.76 -1.70
C GLY A 41 8.93 2.51 -0.32
N TRP A 42 7.75 3.05 -0.04
CA TRP A 42 7.04 2.82 1.23
C TRP A 42 6.25 1.52 1.21
N VAL A 43 5.82 1.09 0.03
CA VAL A 43 5.17 -0.21 -0.18
C VAL A 43 5.84 -0.93 -1.35
N SER A 44 5.87 -2.24 -1.30
CA SER A 44 6.39 -3.09 -2.36
C SER A 44 5.27 -3.93 -2.94
N ARG A 45 5.30 -4.12 -4.26
CA ARG A 45 4.34 -4.96 -4.97
C ARG A 45 4.92 -6.37 -5.00
N GLU A 46 4.38 -7.26 -4.18
CA GLU A 46 4.80 -8.66 -4.12
C GLU A 46 3.84 -9.50 -4.97
N ARG A 47 4.37 -10.21 -5.97
CA ARG A 47 3.57 -11.23 -6.65
C ARG A 47 3.60 -12.48 -5.79
N PRO A 48 2.46 -12.95 -5.26
CA PRO A 48 2.45 -14.19 -4.53
C PRO A 48 2.88 -15.32 -5.47
N PHE A 49 3.90 -16.07 -5.04
CA PHE A 49 4.45 -17.20 -5.79
C PHE A 49 3.47 -18.38 -5.87
N ASN A 50 2.35 -18.34 -5.14
CA ASN A 50 1.42 -19.46 -5.00
C ASN A 50 -0.05 -19.04 -5.22
N GLN A 51 -0.60 -19.52 -6.34
CA GLN A 51 -1.99 -19.96 -6.55
C GLN A 51 -3.15 -18.93 -6.47
N ASN A 52 -3.83 -18.79 -7.61
CA ASN A 52 -5.25 -18.44 -7.79
C ASN A 52 -5.77 -17.03 -7.47
N HIS A 53 -4.94 -16.08 -7.04
CA HIS A 53 -5.37 -14.67 -6.95
C HIS A 53 -4.78 -13.85 -8.11
N PRO A 54 -5.59 -13.28 -9.01
CA PRO A 54 -5.10 -12.50 -10.16
C PRO A 54 -4.58 -11.10 -9.80
N ASP A 55 -4.53 -10.74 -8.52
CA ASP A 55 -4.15 -9.41 -8.05
C ASP A 55 -2.75 -9.44 -7.40
N ASP A 56 -1.90 -8.50 -7.81
CA ASP A 56 -0.62 -8.23 -7.16
C ASP A 56 -0.84 -7.89 -5.66
N GLU A 57 -0.18 -8.61 -4.74
CA GLU A 57 -0.17 -8.23 -3.32
C GLU A 57 0.70 -6.99 -3.11
N ILE A 58 0.36 -6.19 -2.09
CA ILE A 58 1.12 -5.01 -1.70
C ILE A 58 1.50 -5.16 -0.23
N ALA A 59 2.79 -5.12 0.06
CA ALA A 59 3.32 -5.18 1.41
C ALA A 59 3.92 -3.84 1.83
N ILE A 60 3.76 -3.48 3.11
CA ILE A 60 4.43 -2.32 3.69
C ILE A 60 5.91 -2.64 3.90
N THR A 61 6.78 -1.78 3.39
CA THR A 61 8.21 -1.88 3.62
C THR A 61 8.58 -1.25 4.98
N PRO A 62 9.79 -1.52 5.52
CA PRO A 62 10.28 -0.83 6.71
C PRO A 62 10.19 0.70 6.60
N ALA A 63 10.49 1.26 5.42
CA ALA A 63 10.39 2.70 5.16
C ALA A 63 8.96 3.23 5.24
N GLY A 64 7.97 2.45 4.80
CA GLY A 64 6.55 2.80 4.96
C GLY A 64 6.09 2.74 6.42
N GLY A 65 6.58 1.77 7.18
CA GLY A 65 6.34 1.67 8.62
C GLY A 65 6.95 2.84 9.40
N GLU A 66 8.14 3.30 9.00
CA GLU A 66 8.75 4.52 9.57
C GLU A 66 8.00 5.79 9.16
N ALA A 67 7.51 5.87 7.92
CA ALA A 67 6.70 6.99 7.45
C ALA A 67 5.39 7.15 8.24
N LEU A 68 4.80 6.05 8.73
CA LEU A 68 3.62 6.06 9.60
C LEU A 68 3.89 6.59 11.01
N LYS A 69 5.12 6.39 11.51
CA LYS A 69 5.54 6.79 12.87
C LYS A 69 5.89 8.27 13.01
N GLN A 70 6.02 9.00 11.90
CA GLN A 70 6.35 10.44 11.86
C GLN A 70 5.12 11.35 11.83
#